data_AF-A0A8J2JFP3-F1
#
_entry.id   AF-A0A8J2JFP3-F1
#
_cell.length_a   1.000
_cell.length_b   1.000
_cell.length_c   1.000
_cell.angle_alpha   90.00
_cell.angle_beta   90.00
_cell.angle_gamma   90.00
#
_symmetry.space_group_name_H-M   'P 1'
#
loop_
_entity.id
_entity.type
_entity.pdbx_description
1 polymer ?
#
loop_
_entity_poly.entity_id
_entity_poly.type
_entity_poly.pdbx_seq_one_letter_code
_entity_poly.pdbx_strand_id
1 'polypeptide(L)'
;MVDCTEEDVIPEKMKRTDLLSSFIFDVKLESSRSVENEVEECLQDKRCDRTSDPLEYYRQNCEIGRFPVLCRLARRYLGLSNTSSLMERVFSIAGSLNRARRPRLATGMI
;
A
#
# COMPACT_ATOMS: atom_id res chain seq x y z
N MET A 1 -3.74 47.11 2.29
CA MET A 1 -2.58 46.74 1.46
C MET A 1 -1.84 45.69 2.26
N VAL A 2 -2.25 44.42 2.10
CA VAL A 2 -1.77 43.30 2.92
C VAL A 2 -0.67 42.64 2.11
N ASP A 3 0.56 42.77 2.60
CA ASP A 3 1.74 42.12 2.05
C ASP A 3 1.80 40.71 2.63
N CYS A 4 1.49 39.72 1.79
CA CYS A 4 1.63 38.30 2.11
C CYS A 4 2.89 37.79 1.42
N THR A 5 4.02 37.80 2.12
CA THR A 5 5.22 37.06 1.73
C THR A 5 5.09 35.64 2.25
N GLU A 6 4.37 34.80 1.51
CA GLU A 6 4.49 33.34 1.63
C GLU A 6 5.79 32.93 0.93
N GLU A 7 6.87 32.79 1.71
CA GLU A 7 8.04 32.04 1.26
C GLU A 7 7.63 30.55 1.19
N ASP A 8 7.12 30.15 0.04
CA ASP A 8 6.99 28.76 -0.34
C ASP A 8 8.37 28.11 -0.32
N VAL A 9 8.69 27.43 0.78
CA VAL A 9 9.79 26.47 0.86
C VAL A 9 9.46 25.35 -0.10
N ILE A 10 9.91 25.49 -1.35
CA ILE A 10 9.79 24.45 -2.39
C ILE A 10 10.52 23.22 -1.84
N PRO A 11 9.81 22.11 -1.55
CA PRO A 11 10.47 20.92 -1.03
C PRO A 11 11.48 20.45 -2.08
N GLU A 12 12.72 20.28 -1.63
CA GLU A 12 13.81 19.71 -2.39
C GLU A 12 13.32 18.48 -3.15
N LYS A 13 13.66 18.37 -4.43
CA LYS A 13 13.10 17.35 -5.34
C LYS A 13 13.47 15.94 -4.86
N MET A 14 12.65 15.36 -4.00
CA MET A 14 12.78 14.00 -3.48
C MET A 14 12.70 13.01 -4.65
N LYS A 15 13.75 12.21 -4.86
CA LYS A 15 13.76 11.25 -5.97
C LYS A 15 12.82 10.11 -5.63
N ARG A 16 12.10 9.58 -6.63
CA ARG A 16 11.16 8.45 -6.43
C ARG A 16 11.80 7.23 -5.76
N THR A 17 13.11 7.03 -5.98
CA THR A 17 13.91 5.96 -5.36
C THR A 17 14.02 6.11 -3.85
N ASP A 18 14.01 7.34 -3.36
CA ASP A 18 14.17 7.67 -1.94
C ASP A 18 12.88 7.42 -1.16
N LEU A 19 11.73 7.54 -1.85
CA LEU A 19 10.44 7.12 -1.29
C LEU A 19 10.41 5.60 -1.14
N LEU A 20 10.69 4.84 -2.20
CA LEU A 20 10.66 3.38 -2.12
C LEU A 20 11.67 2.83 -1.11
N SER A 21 12.88 3.41 -1.03
CA SER A 21 13.86 2.99 -0.04
C SER A 21 13.37 3.30 1.38
N SER A 22 12.87 4.50 1.66
CA SER A 22 12.26 4.83 2.96
C SER A 22 11.07 3.91 3.30
N PHE A 23 10.23 3.60 2.30
CA PHE A 23 9.11 2.66 2.41
C PHE A 23 9.54 1.19 2.55
N ILE A 24 10.79 0.81 2.32
CA ILE A 24 11.27 -0.57 2.50
C ILE A 24 12.11 -0.68 3.78
N PHE A 25 12.91 0.35 4.08
CA PHE A 25 13.94 0.33 5.13
C PHE A 25 13.43 0.59 6.54
N ASP A 26 12.19 1.09 6.71
CA ASP A 26 11.61 1.34 8.03
C ASP A 26 11.32 0.05 8.84
N VAL A 27 11.63 -1.13 8.27
CA VAL A 27 11.61 -2.40 9.01
C VAL A 27 12.89 -2.51 9.83
N LYS A 28 12.94 -1.83 10.99
CA LYS A 28 14.02 -2.06 11.96
C LYS A 28 13.88 -3.45 12.57
N LEU A 29 14.79 -4.33 12.17
CA LEU A 29 14.75 -5.77 12.42
C LEU A 29 15.32 -6.14 13.80
N GLU A 30 14.72 -5.64 14.87
CA GLU A 30 15.04 -6.15 16.21
C GLU A 30 14.25 -7.46 16.39
N SER A 31 14.91 -8.60 16.21
CA SER A 31 14.36 -9.93 16.52
C SER A 31 15.43 -10.75 17.23
N SER A 32 15.04 -11.39 18.33
CA SER A 32 15.90 -12.33 19.06
C SER A 32 16.05 -13.68 18.35
N ARG A 33 15.19 -13.98 17.37
CA ARG A 33 15.29 -15.14 16.47
C ARG A 33 15.96 -14.74 15.16
N SER A 34 16.86 -15.60 14.70
CA SER A 34 17.44 -15.53 13.35
C SER A 34 16.34 -15.63 12.29
N VAL A 35 16.43 -14.74 11.30
CA VAL A 35 15.46 -14.58 10.21
C VAL A 35 15.36 -15.85 9.37
N GLU A 36 16.51 -16.49 9.18
CA GLU A 36 16.69 -17.70 8.38
C GLU A 36 15.86 -18.85 8.94
N ASN A 37 15.88 -19.03 10.27
CA ASN A 37 15.07 -20.03 10.97
C ASN A 37 13.57 -19.78 10.81
N GLU A 38 13.17 -18.49 10.79
CA GLU A 38 11.77 -18.09 10.64
C GLU A 38 11.23 -18.43 9.25
N VAL A 39 12.06 -18.18 8.22
CA VAL A 39 11.74 -18.51 6.82
C VAL A 39 11.64 -20.02 6.63
N GLU A 40 12.58 -20.78 7.17
CA GLU A 40 12.58 -22.24 7.04
C GLU A 40 11.38 -22.88 7.74
N GLU A 41 11.04 -22.43 8.95
CA GLU A 41 9.85 -22.88 9.68
C GLU A 41 8.56 -22.53 8.92
N CYS A 42 8.47 -21.36 8.30
CA CYS A 42 7.34 -20.95 7.46
C CYS A 42 7.22 -21.80 6.18
N LEU A 43 8.33 -22.20 5.56
CA LEU A 43 8.33 -23.02 4.35
C LEU A 43 7.93 -24.47 4.62
N GLN A 44 8.24 -24.97 5.82
CA GLN A 44 7.85 -26.30 6.29
C GLN A 44 6.41 -26.36 6.82
N ASP A 45 5.82 -25.22 7.17
CA ASP A 45 4.46 -25.15 7.69
C ASP A 45 3.42 -25.56 6.63
N LYS A 46 2.25 -26.00 7.11
CA LYS A 46 1.16 -26.41 6.24
C LYS A 46 0.64 -25.18 5.49
N ARG A 47 0.65 -25.24 4.16
CA ARG A 47 0.16 -24.14 3.31
C ARG A 47 -1.28 -23.80 3.67
N CYS A 48 -1.56 -22.51 3.82
CA CYS A 48 -2.92 -22.03 4.05
C CYS A 48 -3.83 -22.43 2.87
N ASP A 49 -5.10 -22.64 3.16
CA ASP A 49 -6.07 -22.98 2.12
C ASP A 49 -6.21 -21.82 1.12
N ARG A 50 -6.43 -22.13 -0.16
CA ARG A 50 -6.50 -21.12 -1.23
C ARG A 50 -7.67 -20.14 -1.06
N THR A 51 -8.67 -20.51 -0.27
CA THR A 51 -9.84 -19.68 0.01
C THR A 51 -9.64 -18.76 1.23
N SER A 52 -8.61 -19.02 2.03
CA SER A 52 -8.32 -18.27 3.24
C SER A 52 -7.57 -16.97 2.94
N ASP A 53 -7.81 -15.94 3.75
CA ASP A 53 -7.08 -14.68 3.65
C ASP A 53 -5.65 -14.86 4.21
N PRO A 54 -4.60 -14.70 3.37
CA PRO A 54 -3.23 -14.82 3.83
C PRO A 54 -2.86 -13.77 4.89
N LEU A 55 -3.47 -12.58 4.89
CA LEU A 55 -3.23 -11.57 5.92
C LEU A 55 -3.73 -12.01 7.30
N GLU A 56 -4.88 -12.70 7.35
CA GLU A 56 -5.41 -13.26 8.59
C GLU A 56 -4.54 -14.39 9.15
N TYR A 57 -3.99 -15.24 8.28
CA TYR A 57 -3.02 -16.25 8.69
C TYR A 57 -1.81 -15.62 9.39
N TYR A 58 -1.18 -14.61 8.78
CA TYR A 58 -0.04 -13.93 9.41
C TYR A 58 -0.44 -13.09 10.63
N ARG A 59 -1.67 -12.58 10.71
CA ARG A 59 -2.17 -11.89 11.91
C ARG A 59 -2.22 -12.84 13.11
N GLN A 60 -2.80 -14.03 12.95
CA GLN A 60 -2.92 -15.03 14.01
C GLN A 60 -1.56 -15.53 14.48
N ASN A 61 -0.63 -15.80 13.56
CA ASN A 61 0.74 -16.19 13.88
C ASN A 61 1.48 -15.08 14.66
N CYS A 62 1.26 -13.82 14.29
CA CYS A 62 1.83 -12.67 15.00
C CYS A 62 1.34 -12.59 16.46
N GLU A 63 0.05 -12.86 16.71
CA GLU A 63 -0.57 -12.77 18.04
C GLU A 63 -0.01 -13.80 19.02
N ILE A 64 0.30 -15.00 18.53
CA ILE A 64 0.95 -16.05 19.32
C ILE A 64 2.48 -15.87 19.42
N GLY A 65 3.03 -14.78 18.85
CA GLY A 65 4.47 -14.51 18.85
C GLY A 65 5.28 -15.40 17.89
N ARG A 66 4.61 -16.08 16.96
CA ARG A 66 5.22 -16.90 15.92
C ARG A 66 5.50 -15.99 14.72
N PHE A 67 6.75 -15.99 14.28
CA PHE A 67 7.20 -15.22 13.12
C PHE A 67 7.20 -13.68 13.26
N PRO A 68 7.96 -13.10 14.21
CA PRO A 68 7.95 -11.65 14.45
C PRO A 68 8.45 -10.80 13.26
N VAL A 69 9.29 -11.35 12.38
CA VAL A 69 9.81 -10.63 11.21
C VAL A 69 8.86 -10.77 10.02
N LEU A 70 8.48 -12.00 9.66
CA LEU A 70 7.58 -12.28 8.55
C LEU A 70 6.21 -11.66 8.79
N CYS A 71 5.70 -11.60 10.02
CA CYS A 71 4.42 -10.94 10.27
C CYS A 71 4.45 -9.44 9.94
N ARG A 72 5.58 -8.76 10.20
CA ARG A 72 5.77 -7.36 9.82
C ARG A 72 5.85 -7.18 8.31
N LEU A 73 6.59 -8.08 7.64
CA LEU A 73 6.70 -8.07 6.18
C LEU A 73 5.36 -8.40 5.51
N ALA A 74 4.63 -9.39 6.01
CA ALA A 74 3.34 -9.82 5.50
C ALA A 74 2.34 -8.67 5.48
N ARG A 75 2.21 -7.92 6.58
CA ARG A 75 1.34 -6.73 6.63
C ARG A 75 1.72 -5.68 5.59
N ARG A 76 3.02 -5.48 5.38
CA ARG A 76 3.54 -4.43 4.49
C ARG A 76 3.43 -4.81 3.01
N TYR A 77 3.67 -6.07 2.66
CA TYR A 77 3.74 -6.50 1.26
C TYR A 77 2.47 -7.19 0.76
N LEU A 78 1.81 -8.01 1.58
CA LEU A 78 0.57 -8.69 1.15
C LEU A 78 -0.63 -7.74 1.13
N GLY A 79 -0.60 -6.68 1.95
CA GLY A 79 -1.61 -5.63 1.94
C GLY A 79 -1.55 -4.72 0.70
N LEU A 80 -0.46 -4.80 -0.07
CA LEU A 80 -0.33 -4.02 -1.30
C LEU A 80 -1.05 -4.75 -2.44
N SER A 81 -1.96 -4.05 -3.10
CA SER A 81 -2.46 -4.51 -4.39
C SER A 81 -1.32 -4.45 -5.40
N ASN A 82 -1.09 -5.56 -6.10
CA ASN A 82 -0.09 -5.66 -7.16
C ASN A 82 -0.45 -4.82 -8.41
N THR A 83 -1.58 -4.13 -8.40
CA THR A 83 -2.05 -3.34 -9.55
C THR A 83 -2.64 -2.01 -9.09
N SER A 84 -2.44 -0.97 -9.93
CA SER A 84 -3.14 0.32 -9.84
C SER A 84 -4.64 0.22 -10.17
N SER A 85 -5.12 -0.96 -10.57
CA SER A 85 -6.52 -1.20 -10.98
C SER A 85 -7.55 -0.83 -9.90
N LEU A 86 -7.18 -0.91 -8.62
CA LEU A 86 -8.01 -0.42 -7.53
C LEU A 86 -8.33 1.07 -7.65
N MET A 87 -7.36 1.86 -8.10
CA MET A 87 -7.53 3.29 -8.33
C MET A 87 -8.24 3.57 -9.65
N GLU A 88 -8.09 2.72 -10.67
CA GLU A 88 -8.79 2.89 -11.97
C GLU A 88 -10.30 2.90 -11.81
N ARG A 89 -10.86 2.09 -10.91
CA ARG A 89 -12.30 2.13 -10.59
C ARG A 89 -12.70 3.49 -10.02
N VAL A 90 -11.92 4.00 -9.08
CA VAL A 90 -12.15 5.32 -8.46
C VAL A 90 -12.05 6.42 -9.52
N PHE A 91 -11.02 6.39 -10.36
CA PHE A 91 -10.84 7.36 -11.46
C PHE A 91 -11.93 7.26 -12.52
N SER A 92 -12.44 6.06 -12.79
CA SER A 92 -13.56 5.87 -13.72
C SER A 92 -14.85 6.50 -13.18
N ILE A 93 -15.15 6.27 -11.91
CA ILE A 93 -16.32 6.87 -11.23
C ILE A 93 -16.17 8.40 -11.19
N ALA A 94 -15.02 8.90 -10.76
CA ALA A 94 -14.73 10.33 -10.71
C ALA A 94 -14.81 10.98 -12.10
N GLY A 95 -14.30 10.29 -13.13
CA GLY A 95 -14.37 10.74 -14.52
C GLY A 95 -15.82 10.85 -15.03
N SER A 96 -16.68 9.90 -14.66
CA SER A 96 -18.11 9.95 -14.99
C SER A 96 -18.83 11.08 -14.26
N LEU A 97 -18.54 11.31 -12.98
CA LEU A 97 -19.08 12.45 -12.24
C LEU A 97 -18.64 13.80 -12.85
N ASN A 98 -17.37 13.93 -13.22
CA ASN A 98 -16.84 15.13 -13.84
C ASN A 98 -17.46 15.39 -15.23
N ARG A 99 -17.70 14.33 -16.02
CA ARG A 99 -18.42 14.43 -17.30
C ARG A 99 -19.87 14.83 -17.12
N ALA A 100 -20.55 14.33 -16.08
CA ALA A 100 -21.93 14.69 -15.77
C ALA A 100 -22.08 16.16 -15.33
N ARG A 101 -21.05 16.73 -14.69
CA ARG A 101 -21.02 18.16 -14.30
C ARG A 101 -20.77 19.14 -15.44
N ARG A 102 -20.18 18.70 -16.55
CA ARG A 102 -20.04 19.56 -17.74
C ARG A 102 -21.40 19.69 -18.44
N PRO A 103 -21.83 20.89 -18.86
CA PRO A 103 -23.06 21.03 -19.62
C PRO A 103 -22.93 20.21 -20.90
N ARG A 104 -23.73 19.15 -21.01
CA ARG A 104 -23.84 18.39 -22.27
C ARG A 104 -24.45 19.35 -23.28
N LEU A 105 -23.77 19.57 -24.41
CA LEU A 105 -24.45 20.10 -25.59
C LEU A 105 -25.51 19.06 -25.95
N ALA A 106 -26.76 19.34 -25.61
CA ALA A 106 -27.89 18.60 -26.13
C ALA A 106 -27.85 18.85 -27.64
N THR A 107 -27.32 17.89 -28.38
CA THR A 107 -27.43 17.89 -29.84
C THR A 107 -28.91 17.97 -30.14
N GLY A 108 -29.34 19.14 -30.60
CA GLY A 108 -30.73 19.44 -30.87
C GLY A 108 -31.31 18.39 -31.80
N MET A 109 -32.54 17.98 -31.48
CA MET A 109 -33.44 17.45 -32.48
C MET A 109 -33.51 18.46 -33.64
N ILE A 110 -33.00 18.06 -34.80
CA ILE A 110 -33.30 18.65 -36.10
C ILE A 110 -33.74 17.49 -37.00
#